data_AF-A0A1J5ALS0-F1
#
_entry.id   AF-A0A1J5ALS0-F1
#
_cell.length_a   1.000
_cell.length_b   1.000
_cell.length_c   1.000
_cell.angle_alpha   90.00
_cell.angle_beta   90.00
_cell.angle_gamma   90.00
#
_symmetry.space_group_name_H-M   'P 1'
#
loop_
_entity.id
_entity.type
_entity.pdbx_description
1 polymer ?
#
loop_
_entity_poly.entity_id
_entity_poly.type
_entity_poly.pdbx_seq_one_letter_code
_entity_poly.pdbx_strand_id
1 'polypeptide(L)'
;MIVIEVRFFGGQHLFTRRLSPEIARALPMVTLPDGATVEDLLRLLNISTGEGRPLVSVNRFLQRENAPLADGDRVQLMVTVAGGAH
;
A
#
# COMPACT_ATOMS: atom_id res chain seq x y z
N MET A 1 2.26 17.60 -5.27
CA MET A 1 2.67 16.36 -4.60
C MET A 1 1.63 16.08 -3.54
N ILE A 2 1.26 14.82 -3.36
CA ILE A 2 0.32 14.39 -2.33
C ILE A 2 1.06 13.64 -1.23
N VAL A 3 0.64 13.80 0.01
CA VAL A 3 1.12 13.05 1.17
C VAL A 3 0.00 12.17 1.67
N ILE A 4 0.25 10.87 1.74
CA ILE A 4 -0.72 9.88 2.22
C ILE A 4 -0.20 9.16 3.46
N GLU A 5 -1.12 8.60 4.23
CA GLU A 5 -0.79 7.75 5.38
C GLU A 5 -0.98 6.28 5.01
N VAL A 6 0.08 5.48 5.10
CA VAL A 6 0.07 4.04 4.83
C VAL A 6 0.07 3.24 6.13
N ARG A 7 -0.88 2.33 6.27
CA ARG A 7 -0.99 1.39 7.39
C ARG A 7 -0.92 -0.04 6.91
N PHE A 8 -0.15 -0.86 7.60
CA PHE A 8 0.00 -2.28 7.30
C PHE A 8 -0.76 -3.14 8.31
N PHE A 9 -1.60 -4.04 7.82
CA PHE A 9 -2.31 -5.02 8.62
C PHE A 9 -1.80 -6.44 8.31
N GLY A 10 -1.59 -7.23 9.37
CA GLY A 10 -0.94 -8.55 9.29
C GLY A 10 0.56 -8.54 9.54
N GLY A 11 1.14 -7.37 9.86
CA GLY A 11 2.54 -7.19 10.23
C GLY A 11 3.33 -6.43 9.17
N GLN A 12 3.84 -5.25 9.54
CA GLN A 12 4.63 -4.37 8.67
C GLN A 12 5.80 -5.11 8.00
N HIS A 13 6.45 -6.02 8.73
CA HIS A 13 7.57 -6.82 8.24
C HIS A 13 7.24 -7.68 7.00
N LEU A 14 5.97 -8.02 6.75
CA LEU A 14 5.57 -8.76 5.55
C LEU A 14 5.68 -7.90 4.29
N PHE A 15 5.49 -6.60 4.42
CA PHE A 15 5.53 -5.63 3.33
C PHE A 15 6.88 -4.92 3.23
N THR A 16 7.56 -4.71 4.36
CA THR A 16 8.78 -3.90 4.39
C THR A 16 10.07 -4.69 4.18
N ARG A 17 10.02 -6.02 4.05
CA ARG A 17 11.21 -6.88 3.83
C ARG A 17 12.02 -6.52 2.59
N ARG A 18 11.35 -6.03 1.54
CA ARG A 18 11.97 -5.67 0.25
C ARG A 18 11.96 -4.16 0.00
N LEU A 19 11.62 -3.38 1.01
CA LEU A 19 11.47 -1.95 0.91
C LEU A 19 12.84 -1.27 1.03
N SER A 20 13.07 -0.24 0.23
CA SER A 20 14.27 0.58 0.37
C SER A 20 14.32 1.26 1.75
N PRO A 21 15.50 1.39 2.38
CA PRO A 21 15.64 1.99 3.72
C PRO A 21 15.08 3.42 3.80
N GLU A 22 15.19 4.18 2.72
CA GLU A 22 14.67 5.55 2.63
C GLU A 22 13.15 5.59 2.75
N ILE A 23 12.46 4.68 2.05
CA ILE A 23 10.99 4.57 2.09
C ILE A 23 10.55 4.01 3.43
N ALA A 24 11.30 3.06 4.00
CA ALA A 24 11.02 2.51 5.33
C ALA A 24 11.02 3.58 6.43
N ARG A 25 11.87 4.61 6.29
CA ARG A 25 11.96 5.75 7.21
C ARG A 25 10.86 6.79 6.99
N ALA A 26 10.31 6.88 5.78
CA ALA A 26 9.20 7.77 5.49
C ALA A 26 7.89 7.26 6.12
N LEU A 27 7.72 5.94 6.23
CA LEU A 27 6.52 5.33 6.81
C LEU A 27 6.20 5.86 8.22
N PRO A 28 4.91 6.09 8.54
CA PRO A 28 3.73 5.77 7.72
C PRO A 28 3.41 6.82 6.65
N MET A 29 4.09 7.96 6.59
CA MET A 29 3.78 9.04 5.65
C MET A 29 4.57 8.91 4.35
N VAL A 30 3.87 8.82 3.22
CA VAL A 30 4.51 8.62 1.91
C VAL A 30 4.12 9.75 0.99
N THR A 31 5.14 10.35 0.35
CA THR A 31 4.96 11.40 -0.65
C THR A 31 4.90 10.78 -2.05
N LEU A 32 3.88 11.16 -2.81
CA LEU A 32 3.64 10.72 -4.18
C LEU A 32 3.43 11.94 -5.11
N PRO A 33 3.67 11.80 -6.43
CA PRO A 33 3.31 12.84 -7.38
C PRO A 33 1.78 13.05 -7.45
N ASP A 34 1.34 14.23 -7.88
CA ASP A 34 -0.08 14.48 -8.09
C ASP A 34 -0.64 13.55 -9.17
N GLY A 35 -1.85 13.03 -8.95
CA GLY A 35 -2.47 12.04 -9.83
C GLY A 35 -1.91 10.62 -9.69
N ALA A 36 -1.05 10.37 -8.70
CA ALA A 36 -0.61 9.02 -8.38
C ALA A 36 -1.77 8.10 -8.01
N THR A 37 -1.61 6.83 -8.32
CA THR A 37 -2.62 5.80 -8.11
C THR A 37 -2.20 4.77 -7.06
N VAL A 38 -3.12 3.90 -6.68
CA VAL A 38 -2.84 2.75 -5.81
C VAL A 38 -1.71 1.88 -6.37
N GLU A 39 -1.67 1.65 -7.68
CA GLU A 39 -0.58 0.89 -8.29
C GLU A 39 0.78 1.58 -8.16
N ASP A 40 0.83 2.92 -8.29
CA ASP A 40 2.07 3.68 -8.12
C ASP A 40 2.59 3.57 -6.68
N LEU A 41 1.69 3.63 -5.69
CA LEU A 41 2.02 3.37 -4.30
C LEU A 41 2.57 1.95 -4.10
N LEU A 42 1.91 0.93 -4.66
CA LEU A 42 2.36 -0.46 -4.51
C LEU A 42 3.74 -0.67 -5.14
N ARG A 43 3.99 -0.08 -6.31
CA ARG A 43 5.32 -0.09 -6.96
C ARG A 43 6.37 0.61 -6.12
N LEU A 44 6.06 1.78 -5.57
CA LEU A 44 6.94 2.51 -4.67
C LEU A 44 7.30 1.67 -3.43
N LEU A 45 6.32 0.96 -2.87
CA LEU A 45 6.53 0.05 -1.75
C LEU A 45 7.18 -1.29 -2.14
N ASN A 46 7.54 -1.46 -3.41
CA ASN A 46 8.09 -2.70 -3.96
C ASN A 46 7.18 -3.92 -3.70
N ILE A 47 5.86 -3.70 -3.72
CA ILE A 47 4.83 -4.71 -3.54
C ILE A 47 4.34 -5.17 -4.92
N SER A 48 4.24 -6.49 -5.11
CA SER A 48 3.75 -7.07 -6.36
C SER A 48 2.28 -6.71 -6.59
N THR A 49 1.94 -6.25 -7.80
CA THR A 49 0.55 -5.96 -8.23
C THR A 49 -0.13 -7.15 -8.92
N GLY A 50 0.57 -8.28 -9.11
CA GLY A 50 0.06 -9.51 -9.73
C GLY A 50 -0.60 -10.48 -8.75
N GLU A 51 -0.41 -11.80 -8.95
CA GLU A 51 -0.92 -12.82 -8.03
C GLU A 51 -0.36 -12.62 -6.60
N GLY A 52 -1.25 -12.60 -5.61
CA GLY A 52 -0.91 -12.30 -4.22
C GLY A 52 -0.86 -10.80 -3.90
N ARG A 53 -1.40 -9.92 -4.75
CA ARG A 53 -1.60 -8.50 -4.45
C ARG A 53 -2.37 -8.35 -3.13
N PRO A 54 -1.91 -7.50 -2.20
CA PRO A 54 -2.65 -7.25 -0.96
C PRO A 54 -3.98 -6.57 -1.22
N LEU A 55 -4.93 -6.78 -0.30
CA LEU A 55 -6.14 -5.98 -0.27
C LEU A 55 -5.76 -4.54 0.10
N VAL A 56 -6.26 -3.59 -0.67
CA VAL A 56 -6.04 -2.16 -0.46
C VAL A 56 -7.34 -1.51 -0.05
N SER A 57 -7.36 -0.77 1.04
CA SER A 57 -8.46 0.12 1.38
C SER A 57 -7.99 1.56 1.41
N VAL A 58 -8.75 2.47 0.78
CA VAL A 58 -8.52 3.91 0.81
C VAL A 58 -9.68 4.55 1.55
N ASN A 59 -9.38 5.31 2.62
CA ASN A 59 -10.38 5.99 3.45
C ASN A 59 -11.51 5.07 3.94
N ARG A 60 -11.19 3.82 4.31
CA ARG A 60 -12.10 2.75 4.76
C ARG A 60 -12.96 2.11 3.67
N PHE A 61 -12.76 2.45 2.41
CA PHE A 61 -13.40 1.79 1.26
C PHE A 61 -12.42 0.80 0.63
N LEU A 62 -12.86 -0.45 0.43
CA LEU A 62 -12.03 -1.47 -0.21
C LEU A 62 -11.90 -1.16 -1.71
N GLN A 63 -10.67 -1.04 -2.18
CA GLN A 63 -10.36 -0.79 -3.59
C GLN A 63 -9.95 -2.10 -4.25
N ARG A 64 -10.75 -2.54 -5.22
CA ARG A 64 -10.47 -3.72 -6.06
C ARG A 64 -9.67 -3.37 -7.31
N GLU A 65 -9.80 -2.13 -7.77
CA GLU A 65 -9.21 -1.63 -9.01
C GLU A 65 -8.14 -0.57 -8.73
N ASN A 66 -7.48 -0.07 -9.79
CA ASN A 66 -6.52 1.01 -9.65
C ASN A 66 -7.26 2.33 -9.40
N ALA A 67 -7.18 2.84 -8.16
CA ALA A 67 -7.84 4.08 -7.76
C ALA A 67 -6.83 5.24 -7.69
N PRO A 68 -7.20 6.45 -8.07
CA PRO A 68 -6.40 7.64 -7.82
C PRO A 68 -6.31 7.91 -6.31
N LEU A 69 -5.19 8.47 -5.87
CA LEU A 69 -4.96 8.89 -4.49
C LEU A 69 -4.95 10.41 -4.40
N ALA A 70 -5.44 10.92 -3.28
CA ALA A 70 -5.46 12.34 -2.95
C ALA A 70 -4.61 12.64 -1.70
N ASP A 71 -4.25 13.90 -1.54
CA ASP A 71 -3.55 14.37 -0.34
C ASP A 71 -4.38 14.11 0.92
N GLY A 72 -3.74 13.60 1.96
CA GLY A 72 -4.36 13.22 3.23
C GLY A 72 -5.06 11.86 3.23
N ASP A 73 -5.07 11.13 2.11
CA ASP A 73 -5.68 9.80 2.04
C ASP A 73 -5.03 8.81 3.02
N ARG A 74 -5.87 7.95 3.59
CA ARG A 74 -5.43 6.86 4.45
C ARG A 74 -5.54 5.55 3.71
N VAL A 75 -4.39 4.97 3.39
CA VAL A 75 -4.28 3.70 2.69
C VAL A 75 -3.95 2.58 3.68
N GLN A 76 -4.78 1.54 3.69
CA GLN A 76 -4.56 0.33 4.45
C GLN A 76 -4.20 -0.81 3.50
N LEU A 77 -3.07 -1.44 3.76
CA LEU A 77 -2.59 -2.62 3.04
C LEU A 77 -2.75 -3.83 3.95
N MET A 78 -3.49 -4.82 3.47
CA MET A 78 -3.79 -6.04 4.22
C MET A 78 -3.29 -7.24 3.43
N VAL A 79 -2.53 -8.12 4.09
CA VAL A 79 -2.09 -9.36 3.44
C VAL A 79 -3.31 -10.22 3.12
N THR A 80 -3.42 -10.68 1.88
CA THR A 80 -4.30 -11.77 1.53
C THR A 80 -3.66 -13.06 2.03
N VAL A 81 -3.86 -13.39 3.31
CA VAL A 81 -3.66 -14.77 3.73
C VAL A 81 -4.75 -15.59 3.05
N ALA A 82 -4.37 -16.43 2.09
CA ALA A 82 -5.22 -17.50 1.62
C ALA A 82 -5.37 -18.51 2.77
N GLY A 83 -6.21 -18.17 3.76
CA GLY A 83 -6.61 -19.08 4.81
C GLY A 83 -7.59 -20.08 4.21
N GLY A 84 -7.08 -21.23 3.75
CA GLY A 84 -7.89 -22.40 3.42
C GLY A 84 -7.46 -23.16 2.18
N ALA A 85 -6.39 -23.96 2.28
CA ALA A 85 -6.21 -25.21 1.53
C ALA A 85 -5.03 -25.98 2.15
N HIS A 86 -5.28 -26.53 3.35
CA HIS A 86 -4.64 -27.79 3.75
C HIS A 86 -5.67 -28.89 3.52
#